data_AF-A0A1M6P692-F1
#
_entry.id   AF-A0A1M6P692-F1
#
_cell.length_a   1.000
_cell.length_b   1.000
_cell.length_c   1.000
_cell.angle_alpha   90.00
_cell.angle_beta   90.00
_cell.angle_gamma   90.00
#
_symmetry.space_group_name_H-M   'P 1'
#
loop_
_entity.id
_entity.type
_entity.pdbx_description
1 polymer ?
#
loop_
_entity_poly.entity_id
_entity_poly.type
_entity_poly.pdbx_seq_one_letter_code
_entity_poly.pdbx_strand_id
1 'polypeptide(L)'
;MDFLNDILKEMKLKKIYEEIGIITQIIAGFRATDKHPIPNKKDVIKRILYFIAEYDNQQLCYQAEELEVAYLMTYEEAMKLFQFESSKRILNEAKELIE
;
A
#
# COMPACT_ATOMS: atom_id res chain seq x y z
N MET A 1 0.47 -3.68 -22.84
CA MET A 1 0.53 -2.60 -21.83
C MET A 1 0.84 -3.19 -20.44
N ASP A 2 1.30 -4.45 -20.41
CA ASP A 2 1.30 -5.30 -19.22
C ASP A 2 2.67 -5.38 -18.54
N PHE A 3 3.75 -5.28 -19.32
CA PHE A 3 5.13 -5.35 -18.82
C PHE A 3 5.46 -4.33 -17.72
N LEU A 4 4.99 -3.08 -17.84
CA LEU A 4 5.21 -2.07 -16.81
C LEU A 4 4.43 -2.39 -15.52
N ASN A 5 3.24 -2.98 -15.64
CA ASN A 5 2.46 -3.36 -14.46
C ASN A 5 3.12 -4.52 -13.72
N ASP A 6 3.68 -5.49 -14.44
CA ASP A 6 4.34 -6.65 -13.84
C ASP A 6 5.62 -6.26 -13.09
N ILE A 7 6.44 -5.39 -13.69
CA ILE A 7 7.61 -4.80 -13.01
C ILE A 7 7.17 -4.05 -11.74
N LEU A 8 6.12 -3.25 -11.81
CA LEU A 8 5.63 -2.51 -10.64
C LEU A 8 5.17 -3.46 -9.53
N LYS A 9 4.50 -4.57 -9.87
CA LYS A 9 4.08 -5.59 -8.90
C LYS A 9 5.30 -6.24 -8.23
N GLU A 10 6.29 -6.67 -9.00
CA GLU A 10 7.52 -7.28 -8.47
C GLU A 10 8.29 -6.32 -7.56
N MET A 11 8.47 -5.07 -8.00
CA MET A 11 9.12 -4.03 -7.20
C MET A 11 8.37 -3.77 -5.88
N LYS A 12 7.04 -3.86 -5.88
CA LYS A 12 6.21 -3.69 -4.68
C LYS A 12 6.39 -4.84 -3.71
N LEU A 13 6.36 -6.09 -4.19
CA LEU A 13 6.59 -7.27 -3.37
C LEU A 13 7.97 -7.21 -2.70
N LYS A 14 9.00 -6.83 -3.47
CA LYS A 14 10.36 -6.66 -2.93
C LYS A 14 10.42 -5.59 -1.85
N LYS A 15 9.80 -4.43 -2.07
CA LYS A 15 9.80 -3.32 -1.10
C LYS A 15 9.05 -3.65 0.18
N ILE A 16 7.93 -4.38 0.11
CA ILE A 16 7.22 -4.86 1.31
C ILE A 16 8.13 -5.77 2.14
N TYR A 17 8.86 -6.68 1.50
CA TYR A 17 9.80 -7.54 2.22
C TYR A 17 10.97 -6.73 2.83
N GLU A 18 11.53 -5.77 2.11
CA GLU A 18 12.60 -4.90 2.62
C GLU A 18 12.15 -4.03 3.80
N GLU A 19 10.97 -3.42 3.72
CA GLU A 19 10.47 -2.47 4.72
C GLU A 19 9.92 -3.14 5.98
N ILE A 20 9.22 -4.28 5.86
CA ILE A 20 8.47 -4.90 6.97
C ILE A 20 8.70 -6.40 7.15
N GLY A 21 9.55 -7.03 6.33
CA GLY A 21 9.94 -8.43 6.48
C GLY A 21 8.84 -9.44 6.11
N ILE A 22 7.77 -9.01 5.43
CA ILE A 22 6.62 -9.85 5.09
C ILE A 22 6.70 -10.27 3.62
N ILE A 23 6.61 -11.58 3.37
CA ILE A 23 6.41 -12.14 2.05
C ILE A 23 4.91 -12.14 1.77
N THR A 24 4.52 -11.47 0.68
CA THR A 24 3.11 -11.29 0.31
C THR A 24 2.83 -11.81 -1.10
N GLN A 25 1.56 -12.04 -1.41
CA GLN A 25 1.07 -12.34 -2.75
C GLN A 25 0.01 -11.33 -3.15
N ILE A 26 0.17 -10.70 -4.32
CA ILE A 26 -0.81 -9.70 -4.79
C ILE A 26 -2.11 -10.40 -5.20
N ILE A 27 -3.22 -9.91 -4.67
CA ILE A 27 -4.58 -10.31 -5.08
C ILE A 27 -4.90 -9.58 -6.40
N ALA A 28 -5.28 -10.36 -7.42
CA ALA A 28 -5.68 -9.81 -8.71
C ALA A 28 -7.04 -9.09 -8.62
N GLY A 29 -7.28 -8.11 -9.50
CA GLY A 29 -8.56 -7.41 -9.59
C GLY A 29 -8.62 -6.07 -8.86
N PHE A 30 -7.70 -5.80 -7.92
CA PHE A 30 -7.61 -4.48 -7.28
C PHE A 30 -6.53 -3.60 -7.89
N ARG A 31 -6.89 -2.34 -8.19
CA ARG A 31 -5.94 -1.27 -8.44
C ARG A 31 -6.58 0.07 -8.17
N ALA A 32 -6.04 0.81 -7.20
CA ALA A 32 -6.44 2.20 -6.97
C ALA A 32 -5.27 3.16 -7.26
N THR A 33 -5.60 4.38 -7.64
CA THR A 33 -4.62 5.44 -7.88
C THR A 33 -4.98 6.68 -7.06
N ASP A 34 -3.98 7.25 -6.40
CA ASP A 34 -4.06 8.58 -5.79
C ASP A 34 -3.07 9.54 -6.44
N LYS A 35 -3.40 10.82 -6.47
CA LYS A 35 -2.55 11.87 -7.04
C LYS A 35 -2.61 13.12 -6.19
N HIS A 36 -1.44 13.63 -5.82
CA HIS A 36 -1.35 14.88 -5.06
C HIS A 36 -0.06 15.65 -5.41
N PRO A 37 -0.07 16.99 -5.31
CA PRO A 37 1.14 17.79 -5.48
C PRO A 37 2.16 17.49 -4.38
N ILE A 38 3.44 17.59 -4.70
CA ILE A 38 4.51 17.46 -3.70
C ILE A 38 4.78 18.85 -3.10
N PRO A 39 4.69 19.02 -1.77
CA PRO A 39 5.08 20.27 -1.11
C PRO A 39 6.48 20.70 -1.55
N ASN A 40 6.67 21.99 -1.83
CA ASN A 40 7.96 22.57 -2.25
C ASN A 40 8.49 22.12 -3.62
N LYS A 41 7.69 21.43 -4.45
CA LYS A 41 8.02 21.16 -5.85
C LYS A 41 6.90 21.67 -6.77
N LYS A 42 7.12 22.84 -7.36
CA LYS A 42 6.17 23.46 -8.30
C LYS A 42 5.96 22.55 -9.51
N ASP A 43 4.70 22.41 -9.93
CA ASP A 43 4.29 21.66 -11.13
C ASP A 43 4.66 20.16 -11.11
N VAL A 44 4.94 19.58 -9.93
CA VAL A 44 5.21 18.15 -9.75
C VAL A 44 4.04 17.47 -9.02
N ILE A 45 3.42 16.49 -9.69
CA ILE A 45 2.35 15.66 -9.12
C ILE A 45 2.91 14.27 -8.79
N LYS A 46 2.82 13.87 -7.52
CA LYS A 46 3.06 12.49 -7.10
C LYS A 46 1.85 11.64 -7.48
N ARG A 47 2.11 10.51 -8.13
CA ARG A 47 1.10 9.47 -8.40
C ARG A 47 1.44 8.25 -7.56
N ILE A 48 0.47 7.76 -6.80
CA ILE A 48 0.59 6.55 -5.99
C ILE A 48 -0.36 5.49 -6.56
N LEU A 49 0.14 4.27 -6.69
CA LEU A 49 -0.63 3.11 -7.09
C LEU A 49 -0.71 2.14 -5.93
N TYR A 50 -1.92 1.69 -5.63
CA TYR A 50 -2.24 0.75 -4.57
C TYR A 50 -2.68 -0.59 -5.15
N PHE A 51 -2.21 -1.65 -4.51
CA PHE A 51 -2.56 -3.05 -4.78
C PHE A 51 -2.96 -3.70 -3.46
N ILE A 52 -3.75 -4.77 -3.50
CA ILE A 52 -4.01 -5.61 -2.34
C ILE A 52 -3.03 -6.77 -2.39
N ALA A 53 -2.47 -7.14 -1.25
CA ALA A 53 -1.69 -8.35 -1.11
C ALA A 53 -2.09 -9.07 0.18
N GLU A 54 -2.06 -10.39 0.13
CA GLU A 54 -2.30 -11.27 1.26
C GLU A 54 -1.00 -11.90 1.75
N TYR A 55 -0.99 -12.32 3.00
CA TYR A 55 0.11 -13.05 3.62
C TYR A 55 -0.41 -13.86 4.80
N ASP A 56 0.28 -14.95 5.11
CA ASP A 56 -0.07 -15.85 6.21
C ASP A 56 0.94 -15.76 7.34
N ASN A 57 0.43 -15.66 8.57
CA ASN A 57 1.12 -15.96 9.85
C ASN A 57 2.63 -15.67 9.88
N GLN A 58 3.01 -14.44 9.52
CA GLN A 58 4.38 -13.95 9.56
C GLN A 58 4.55 -12.88 10.62
N GLN A 59 5.76 -12.81 11.20
CA GLN A 59 6.11 -11.77 12.15
C GLN A 59 6.53 -10.50 11.41
N LEU A 60 5.96 -9.37 11.80
CA LEU A 60 6.33 -8.07 11.27
C LEU A 60 7.70 -7.64 11.84
N CYS A 61 8.64 -7.33 10.97
CA CYS A 61 9.97 -6.83 11.33
C CYS A 61 10.24 -5.57 10.48
N TYR A 62 9.99 -4.39 11.04
CA TYR A 62 10.14 -3.15 10.29
C TYR A 62 11.58 -2.65 10.27
N GLN A 63 11.96 -2.07 9.14
CA GLN A 63 13.26 -1.43 8.96
C GLN A 63 13.22 -0.01 9.56
N ALA A 64 13.94 0.19 10.66
CA ALA A 64 13.94 1.45 11.41
C ALA A 64 14.46 2.66 10.64
N GLU A 65 15.26 2.46 9.58
CA GLU A 65 15.74 3.56 8.73
C GLU A 65 14.65 4.12 7.79
N GLU A 66 13.62 3.32 7.45
CA GLU A 66 12.53 3.74 6.56
C GLU A 66 11.21 4.00 7.31
N LEU A 67 10.96 3.27 8.41
CA LEU A 67 9.71 3.31 9.16
C LEU A 67 9.97 3.57 10.64
N GLU A 68 9.22 4.49 11.23
CA GLU A 68 9.25 4.71 12.69
C GLU A 68 8.55 3.56 13.43
N VAL A 69 7.48 3.02 12.86
CA VAL A 69 6.70 1.92 13.44
C VAL A 69 5.81 1.26 12.40
N ALA A 70 5.42 0.02 12.65
CA ALA A 70 4.45 -0.72 11.85
C ALA A 70 3.53 -1.55 12.76
N TYR A 71 2.24 -1.57 12.42
CA TYR A 71 1.19 -2.23 13.20
C TYR A 71 0.30 -3.08 12.29
N LEU A 72 -0.16 -4.21 12.84
CA LEU A 72 -1.26 -4.97 12.26
C LEU A 72 -2.58 -4.45 12.85
N MET A 73 -3.52 -4.08 11.99
CA MET A 73 -4.77 -3.43 12.38
C MET A 73 -5.96 -4.05 11.64
N THR A 74 -7.11 -4.02 12.30
CA THR A 74 -8.40 -4.29 11.64
C THR A 74 -8.78 -3.12 10.72
N TYR A 75 -9.69 -3.37 9.78
CA TYR A 75 -10.25 -2.34 8.91
C TYR A 75 -10.78 -1.13 9.69
N GLU A 76 -11.56 -1.38 10.75
CA GLU A 76 -12.18 -0.32 11.56
C GLU A 76 -11.15 0.53 12.33
N GLU A 77 -10.05 -0.09 12.79
CA GLU A 77 -8.95 0.64 13.44
C GLU A 77 -8.21 1.52 12.43
N ALA A 78 -7.87 0.97 11.26
CA ALA A 78 -7.19 1.72 10.20
C ALA A 78 -8.03 2.91 9.70
N MET A 79 -9.34 2.73 9.53
CA MET A 79 -10.27 3.78 9.10
C MET A 79 -10.33 4.96 10.08
N LYS A 80 -10.18 4.71 11.38
CA LYS A 80 -10.14 5.75 12.42
C LYS A 80 -8.81 6.52 12.43
N LEU A 81 -7.72 5.88 12.04
CA LEU A 81 -6.37 6.45 12.07
C LEU A 81 -6.04 7.27 10.83
N PHE A 82 -6.59 6.91 9.67
CA PHE A 82 -6.31 7.66 8.43
C PHE A 82 -6.83 9.09 8.50
N GLN A 83 -5.91 10.02 8.19
CA GLN A 83 -6.19 11.45 8.16
C GLN A 83 -6.77 11.92 6.82
N PHE A 84 -6.46 11.21 5.74
CA PHE A 84 -6.87 11.57 4.39
C PHE A 84 -8.08 10.75 3.92
N GLU A 85 -9.11 11.44 3.42
CA GLU A 85 -10.30 10.81 2.85
C GLU A 85 -9.98 9.92 1.63
N SER A 86 -8.93 10.25 0.86
CA SER A 86 -8.46 9.39 -0.23
C SER A 86 -7.97 8.04 0.27
N SER A 87 -7.23 8.00 1.38
CA SER A 87 -6.79 6.75 2.01
C SER A 87 -7.96 5.91 2.52
N LYS A 88 -8.96 6.54 3.16
CA LYS A 88 -10.18 5.87 3.62
C LYS A 88 -10.97 5.27 2.45
N ARG A 89 -11.18 6.06 1.38
CA ARG A 89 -11.86 5.60 0.17
C ARG A 89 -11.15 4.38 -0.45
N ILE A 90 -9.82 4.44 -0.59
CA ILE A 90 -9.03 3.33 -1.17
C ILE A 90 -9.11 2.07 -0.30
N LEU A 91 -9.07 2.22 1.03
CA LEU A 91 -9.22 1.08 1.93
C LEU A 91 -10.63 0.47 1.86
N ASN A 92 -11.67 1.31 1.72
CA ASN A 92 -13.04 0.83 1.53
C ASN A 92 -13.21 0.10 0.19
N GLU A 93 -12.71 0.65 -0.92
CA GLU A 93 -12.70 -0.03 -2.23
C GLU A 93 -11.96 -1.38 -2.16
N ALA A 94 -10.88 -1.45 -1.37
CA ALA A 94 -10.13 -2.69 -1.19
C ALA A 94 -10.94 -3.74 -0.42
N LYS A 95 -11.62 -3.32 0.65
CA LYS A 95 -12.51 -4.17 1.44
C LYS A 95 -13.66 -4.73 0.60
N GLU A 96 -14.31 -3.89 -0.21
CA GLU A 96 -15.42 -4.29 -1.09
C GLU A 96 -15.03 -5.33 -2.15
N LEU A 97 -13.74 -5.46 -2.50
CA LEU A 97 -13.28 -6.49 -3.42
C LEU A 97 -13.11 -7.86 -2.74
N ILE A 98 -12.73 -7.86 -1.46
CA ILE A 98 -12.35 -9.09 -0.73
C ILE A 98 -13.50 -9.68 0.11
N GLU A 99 -14.61 -8.96 0.25
CA GLU A 99 -15.85 -9.38 0.95
C GLU A 99 -17.00 -9.65 -0.04
#